data_AF-A0A1R2D2G1-F1
#
_entry.id   AF-A0A1R2D2G1-F1
#
_cell.length_a   1.000
_cell.length_b   1.000
_cell.length_c   1.000
_cell.angle_alpha   90.00
_cell.angle_beta   90.00
_cell.angle_gamma   90.00
#
_symmetry.space_group_name_H-M   'P 1'
#
loop_
_entity.id
_entity.type
_entity.pdbx_description
1 polymer ?
#
loop_
_entity_poly.entity_id
_entity_poly.type
_entity_poly.pdbx_seq_one_letter_code
_entity_poly.pdbx_strand_id
1 'polypeptide(L)'
;MSSFVDFERLLKDFFKEIFVEKCLLEDISMTSEEESSIDDLTIPEVFTNLKEIFMELINFKKDYLTQDKSELLQRNEKFESMLQKLEAEVRNHIRVEHQLKLHIETNQSQAEELEIQNNKLLSQIKELNDKSKNLGKNAFDRKDSKDHNEKVEKLEAKLAIKINTITKLENEILHLKRVVEAGCKENAKKNEIKSNKDKKEQIEEIKQRLEEKALDLQKFEQVIKEKAVSKPMKERNRSLRKSYAENDIVKVKPHEVKVQKGVGKVHSRSVSEQMRPVSALKKRS
;
A
#
# COMPACT_ATOMS: atom_id res chain seq x y z
N MET A 1 -114.33 -22.18 -21.18
CA MET A 1 -113.31 -23.22 -21.39
C MET A 1 -112.35 -22.89 -22.53
N SER A 2 -112.79 -22.26 -23.64
CA SER A 2 -111.88 -21.84 -24.73
C SER A 2 -110.68 -21.01 -24.28
N SER A 3 -110.92 -19.97 -23.46
CA SER A 3 -109.87 -19.00 -23.06
C SER A 3 -108.68 -19.59 -22.30
N PHE A 4 -108.86 -20.73 -21.61
CA PHE A 4 -107.78 -21.36 -20.85
C PHE A 4 -106.88 -22.21 -21.76
N VAL A 5 -107.49 -22.92 -22.71
CA VAL A 5 -106.78 -23.68 -23.75
C VAL A 5 -106.00 -22.73 -24.67
N ASP A 6 -106.60 -21.58 -25.01
CA ASP A 6 -105.95 -20.54 -25.81
C ASP A 6 -104.72 -19.94 -25.09
N PHE A 7 -104.78 -19.79 -23.76
CA PHE A 7 -103.66 -19.30 -22.94
C PHE A 7 -102.53 -20.33 -22.82
N GLU A 8 -102.86 -21.61 -22.61
CA GLU A 8 -101.87 -22.68 -22.54
C GLU A 8 -101.05 -22.79 -23.82
N ARG A 9 -101.73 -22.73 -24.97
CA ARG A 9 -101.07 -22.73 -26.28
C ARG A 9 -100.15 -21.54 -26.45
N LEU A 10 -100.63 -20.33 -26.15
CA LEU A 10 -99.83 -19.10 -26.25
C LEU A 10 -98.57 -19.16 -25.37
N LEU A 11 -98.68 -19.71 -24.16
CA LEU A 11 -97.55 -19.83 -23.24
C LEU A 11 -96.49 -20.83 -23.74
N LYS A 12 -96.93 -21.95 -24.33
CA LYS A 12 -96.03 -22.95 -24.94
C LYS A 12 -95.34 -22.38 -26.19
N ASP A 13 -96.08 -21.69 -27.05
CA ASP A 13 -95.53 -21.02 -28.23
C ASP A 13 -94.46 -19.99 -27.82
N PHE A 14 -94.74 -19.19 -26.78
CA PHE A 14 -93.77 -18.24 -26.23
C PHE A 14 -92.52 -18.92 -25.65
N PHE A 15 -92.67 -20.01 -24.91
CA PHE A 15 -91.53 -20.77 -24.39
C PHE A 15 -90.70 -21.38 -25.52
N LYS A 16 -91.36 -21.89 -26.56
CA LYS A 16 -90.71 -22.45 -27.75
C LYS A 16 -89.88 -21.39 -28.48
N GLU A 17 -90.40 -20.19 -28.66
CA GLU A 17 -89.64 -19.05 -29.23
C GLU A 17 -88.38 -18.75 -28.39
N ILE A 18 -88.52 -18.69 -27.07
CA ILE A 18 -87.37 -18.46 -26.16
C ILE A 18 -86.36 -19.60 -26.25
N PHE A 19 -86.83 -20.84 -26.32
CA PHE A 19 -85.96 -22.01 -26.41
C PHE A 19 -85.16 -22.01 -27.72
N VAL A 20 -85.81 -21.70 -28.84
CA VAL A 20 -85.15 -21.55 -30.15
C VAL A 20 -84.07 -20.47 -30.09
N GLU A 21 -84.37 -19.30 -29.54
CA GLU A 21 -83.39 -18.23 -29.37
C GLU A 21 -82.23 -18.66 -28.46
N LYS A 22 -82.50 -19.42 -27.40
CA LYS A 22 -81.44 -20.00 -26.56
C LYS A 22 -80.55 -20.96 -27.34
N CYS A 23 -81.11 -21.86 -28.15
CA CYS A 23 -80.33 -22.77 -29.00
C CYS A 23 -79.46 -21.98 -30.00
N LEU A 24 -80.01 -20.93 -30.61
CA LEU A 24 -79.27 -20.07 -31.55
C LEU A 24 -78.08 -19.36 -30.88
N LEU A 25 -78.22 -18.94 -29.61
CA LEU A 25 -77.11 -18.36 -28.84
C LEU A 25 -75.97 -19.37 -28.60
N GLU A 26 -76.26 -20.67 -28.62
CA GLU A 26 -75.30 -21.75 -28.45
C GLU A 26 -74.82 -22.33 -29.81
N ASP A 27 -75.15 -21.67 -30.92
CA ASP A 27 -74.90 -22.14 -32.30
C ASP A 27 -75.49 -23.55 -32.58
N ILE A 28 -76.58 -23.91 -31.89
CA ILE A 28 -77.28 -25.19 -32.04
C ILE A 28 -78.67 -24.94 -32.64
N SER A 29 -79.14 -25.86 -33.48
CA SER A 29 -80.52 -25.85 -33.99
C SER A 29 -81.42 -26.74 -33.14
N MET A 30 -82.63 -26.26 -32.85
CA MET A 30 -83.67 -27.06 -32.22
C MET A 30 -83.99 -28.30 -33.06
N THR A 31 -84.02 -29.47 -32.41
CA THR A 31 -84.38 -30.74 -33.04
C THR A 31 -85.89 -31.00 -32.99
N SER A 32 -86.38 -31.86 -33.90
CA SER A 32 -87.80 -32.25 -33.93
C SER A 32 -88.24 -33.02 -32.67
N GLU A 33 -87.32 -33.68 -31.97
CA GLU A 33 -87.60 -34.40 -30.71
C GLU A 33 -87.79 -33.43 -29.54
N GLU A 34 -86.96 -32.39 -29.46
CA GLU A 34 -87.12 -31.29 -28.50
C GLU A 34 -88.42 -30.51 -28.77
N GLU A 35 -88.78 -30.31 -30.03
CA GLU A 35 -90.01 -29.64 -30.43
C GLU A 35 -91.26 -30.37 -29.93
N SER A 36 -91.31 -31.68 -30.15
CA SER A 36 -92.39 -32.52 -29.62
C SER A 36 -92.41 -32.53 -28.10
N SER A 37 -91.23 -32.52 -27.46
CA SER A 37 -91.12 -32.56 -26.00
C SER A 37 -91.66 -31.29 -25.35
N ILE A 38 -91.54 -30.13 -26.00
CA ILE A 38 -92.11 -28.86 -25.52
C ILE A 38 -93.65 -28.89 -25.56
N ASP A 39 -94.23 -29.49 -26.60
CA ASP A 39 -95.69 -29.60 -26.73
C ASP A 39 -96.30 -30.46 -25.61
N ASP A 40 -95.54 -31.44 -25.10
CA ASP A 40 -95.94 -32.35 -24.02
C ASP A 40 -95.79 -31.76 -22.60
N LEU A 41 -95.10 -30.62 -22.44
CA LEU A 41 -94.90 -30.01 -21.12
C LEU A 41 -96.21 -29.52 -20.50
N THR A 42 -96.33 -29.66 -19.19
CA THR A 42 -97.41 -29.03 -18.43
C THR A 42 -97.11 -27.54 -18.16
N ILE A 43 -98.15 -26.73 -17.96
CA ILE A 43 -97.99 -25.29 -17.66
C ILE A 43 -97.01 -25.02 -16.51
N PRO A 44 -97.05 -25.75 -15.36
CA PRO A 44 -96.07 -25.54 -14.29
C PRO A 44 -94.63 -25.86 -14.69
N GLU A 45 -94.41 -26.86 -15.54
CA GLU A 45 -93.08 -27.21 -16.06
C GLU A 45 -92.56 -26.12 -16.99
N VAL A 46 -93.40 -25.60 -17.89
CA VAL A 46 -93.06 -24.45 -18.74
C VAL A 46 -92.63 -23.24 -17.90
N PHE A 47 -93.38 -22.92 -16.84
CA PHE A 47 -92.99 -21.83 -15.93
C PHE A 47 -91.70 -22.10 -15.17
N THR A 48 -91.43 -23.34 -14.81
CA THR A 48 -90.20 -23.73 -14.10
C THR A 48 -88.99 -23.56 -15.01
N ASN A 49 -89.09 -24.07 -16.25
CA ASN A 49 -88.05 -23.91 -17.28
C ASN A 49 -87.83 -22.42 -17.63
N LEU A 50 -88.90 -21.64 -17.81
CA LEU A 50 -88.79 -20.19 -18.03
C LEU A 50 -88.09 -19.49 -16.87
N LYS A 51 -88.43 -19.85 -15.62
CA LYS A 51 -87.80 -19.28 -14.44
C LYS A 51 -86.31 -19.62 -14.40
N GLU A 52 -85.92 -20.84 -14.75
CA GLU A 52 -84.51 -21.24 -14.83
C GLU A 52 -83.76 -20.40 -15.87
N ILE A 53 -84.31 -20.27 -17.08
CA ILE A 53 -83.74 -19.41 -18.13
C ILE A 53 -83.59 -17.96 -17.67
N PHE A 54 -84.61 -17.38 -17.02
CA PHE A 54 -84.51 -16.02 -16.50
C PHE A 54 -83.46 -15.88 -15.39
N MET A 55 -83.33 -16.87 -14.51
CA MET A 55 -82.32 -16.86 -13.46
C MET A 55 -80.91 -17.00 -14.04
N GLU A 56 -80.72 -17.84 -15.05
CA GLU A 56 -79.46 -17.94 -15.81
C GLU A 56 -79.09 -16.59 -16.43
N LEU A 57 -80.03 -15.92 -17.11
CA LEU A 57 -79.80 -14.60 -17.71
C LEU A 57 -79.46 -13.52 -16.68
N ILE A 58 -80.14 -13.52 -15.53
CA ILE A 58 -79.86 -12.57 -14.44
C ILE A 58 -78.46 -12.81 -13.87
N ASN A 59 -78.08 -14.06 -13.64
CA ASN A 59 -76.76 -14.44 -13.14
C ASN A 59 -75.67 -14.08 -14.15
N PHE A 60 -75.86 -14.42 -15.43
CA PHE A 60 -74.95 -14.05 -16.51
C PHE A 60 -74.73 -12.53 -16.55
N LYS A 61 -75.80 -11.73 -16.49
CA LYS A 61 -75.69 -10.26 -16.47
C LYS A 61 -74.92 -9.76 -15.24
N LYS A 62 -75.13 -10.37 -14.08
CA LYS A 62 -74.42 -10.01 -12.85
C LYS A 62 -72.93 -10.34 -12.96
N ASP A 63 -72.59 -11.51 -13.48
CA ASP A 63 -71.22 -11.97 -13.64
C ASP A 63 -70.49 -11.12 -14.68
N TYR A 64 -71.12 -10.84 -15.83
CA TYR A 64 -70.60 -9.95 -16.86
C TYR A 64 -70.28 -8.55 -16.31
N LEU A 65 -71.24 -7.93 -15.59
CA LEU A 65 -71.04 -6.60 -14.99
C LEU A 65 -69.93 -6.57 -13.93
N THR A 66 -69.66 -7.70 -13.29
CA THR A 66 -68.64 -7.82 -12.25
C THR A 66 -67.27 -8.12 -12.85
N GLN A 67 -67.22 -8.98 -13.86
CA GLN A 67 -66.03 -9.35 -14.61
C GLN A 67 -65.45 -8.14 -15.32
N ASP A 68 -66.26 -7.38 -16.06
CA ASP A 68 -65.80 -6.22 -16.82
C ASP A 68 -65.17 -5.15 -15.91
N LYS A 69 -65.78 -4.93 -14.73
CA LYS A 69 -65.23 -4.04 -13.70
C LYS A 69 -63.93 -4.57 -13.11
N SER A 70 -63.84 -5.88 -12.85
CA SER A 70 -62.65 -6.52 -12.30
C SER A 70 -61.49 -6.50 -13.29
N GLU A 71 -61.73 -6.82 -14.55
CA GLU A 71 -60.72 -6.80 -15.61
C GLU A 71 -60.20 -5.39 -15.86
N LEU A 72 -61.10 -4.39 -15.90
CA LEU A 72 -60.70 -2.99 -16.04
C LEU A 72 -59.83 -2.52 -14.87
N LEU A 73 -60.17 -2.92 -13.63
CA LEU A 73 -59.42 -2.55 -12.44
C LEU A 73 -58.03 -3.20 -12.44
N GLN A 74 -57.93 -4.50 -12.76
CA GLN A 74 -56.64 -5.19 -12.91
C GLN A 74 -55.77 -4.58 -14.02
N ARG A 75 -56.39 -4.19 -15.14
CA ARG A 75 -55.67 -3.52 -16.23
C ARG A 75 -55.16 -2.15 -15.80
N ASN A 76 -55.96 -1.40 -15.05
CA ASN A 76 -55.58 -0.11 -14.50
C ASN A 76 -54.41 -0.24 -13.51
N GLU A 77 -54.45 -1.22 -12.61
CA GLU A 77 -53.34 -1.50 -11.68
C GLU A 77 -52.03 -1.86 -12.40
N LYS A 78 -52.12 -2.64 -13.49
CA LYS A 78 -50.95 -2.95 -14.33
C LYS A 78 -50.37 -1.71 -15.00
N PHE A 79 -51.22 -0.81 -15.51
CA PHE A 79 -50.76 0.44 -16.11
C PHE A 79 -50.13 1.37 -15.07
N GLU A 80 -50.75 1.50 -13.90
CA GLU A 80 -50.21 2.28 -12.78
C GLU A 80 -48.83 1.75 -12.35
N SER A 81 -48.68 0.44 -12.22
CA SER A 81 -47.38 -0.18 -11.91
C SER A 81 -46.33 0.08 -12.99
N MET A 82 -46.72 0.05 -14.26
CA MET A 82 -45.82 0.36 -15.38
C MET A 82 -45.40 1.84 -15.36
N LEU A 83 -46.34 2.75 -15.11
CA LEU A 83 -46.10 4.18 -14.96
C LEU A 83 -45.10 4.46 -13.85
N GLN A 84 -45.31 3.89 -12.67
CA GLN A 84 -44.39 4.05 -11.53
C GLN A 84 -42.98 3.53 -11.82
N LYS A 85 -42.85 2.41 -12.55
CA LYS A 85 -41.54 1.89 -12.98
C LYS A 85 -40.84 2.84 -13.93
N LEU A 86 -41.56 3.37 -14.93
CA LEU A 86 -41.00 4.33 -15.89
C LEU A 86 -40.60 5.64 -15.19
N GLU A 87 -41.41 6.14 -14.26
CA GLU A 87 -41.06 7.32 -13.47
C GLU A 87 -39.80 7.10 -12.63
N ALA A 88 -39.67 5.93 -12.00
CA ALA A 88 -38.49 5.57 -11.22
C ALA A 88 -37.22 5.51 -12.09
N GLU A 89 -37.34 4.94 -13.30
CA GLU A 89 -36.25 4.88 -14.28
C GLU A 89 -35.82 6.28 -14.73
N VAL A 90 -36.77 7.15 -15.07
CA VAL A 90 -36.48 8.55 -15.43
C VAL A 90 -35.78 9.29 -14.29
N ARG A 91 -36.25 9.15 -13.04
CA ARG A 91 -35.59 9.74 -11.87
C ARG A 91 -34.16 9.22 -11.70
N ASN A 92 -33.94 7.94 -11.95
CA ASN A 92 -32.59 7.37 -11.88
C ASN A 92 -31.68 7.89 -13.00
N HIS A 93 -32.18 8.00 -14.23
CA HIS A 93 -31.42 8.58 -15.35
C HIS A 93 -30.99 10.02 -15.05
N ILE A 94 -31.91 10.87 -14.58
CA ILE A 94 -31.61 12.26 -14.19
C ILE A 94 -30.50 12.29 -13.13
N ARG A 95 -30.58 11.41 -12.13
CA ARG A 95 -29.56 11.34 -11.06
C ARG A 95 -28.18 10.97 -11.62
N VAL A 96 -28.10 9.95 -12.47
CA VAL A 96 -26.85 9.49 -13.07
C VAL A 96 -26.27 10.56 -13.99
N GLU A 97 -27.11 11.21 -14.80
CA GLU A 97 -26.70 12.31 -15.68
C GLU A 97 -26.12 13.47 -14.88
N HIS A 98 -26.80 13.88 -13.80
CA HIS A 98 -26.29 14.93 -12.92
C HIS A 98 -24.95 14.57 -12.28
N GLN A 99 -24.79 13.32 -11.83
CA GLN A 99 -23.53 12.84 -11.27
C GLN A 99 -22.40 12.85 -12.32
N LEU A 100 -22.69 12.41 -13.54
CA LEU A 100 -21.72 12.44 -14.64
C LEU A 100 -21.32 13.88 -14.99
N LYS A 101 -22.28 14.79 -15.04
CA LYS A 101 -22.02 16.21 -15.29
C LYS A 101 -21.06 16.80 -14.24
N LEU A 102 -21.31 16.56 -12.95
CA LEU A 102 -20.43 16.99 -11.87
C LEU A 102 -19.01 16.41 -12.00
N HIS A 103 -18.88 15.14 -12.38
CA HIS A 103 -17.58 14.52 -12.63
C HIS A 103 -16.84 15.18 -13.79
N ILE A 104 -17.54 15.47 -14.89
CA ILE A 104 -16.95 16.16 -16.05
C ILE A 104 -16.48 17.56 -15.63
N GLU A 105 -17.32 18.34 -14.96
CA GLU A 105 -16.98 19.69 -14.49
C GLU A 105 -15.76 19.67 -13.55
N THR A 106 -15.71 18.71 -12.62
CA THR A 106 -14.58 18.54 -11.70
C THR A 106 -13.29 18.19 -12.45
N ASN A 107 -13.36 17.26 -13.39
CA ASN A 107 -12.19 16.84 -14.16
C ASN A 107 -11.69 17.96 -15.09
N GLN A 108 -12.59 18.74 -15.67
CA GLN A 108 -12.25 19.92 -16.48
C GLN A 108 -11.51 20.96 -15.63
N SER A 109 -12.03 21.29 -14.44
CA SER A 109 -11.35 22.21 -13.51
C SER A 109 -9.95 21.72 -13.14
N GLN A 110 -9.79 20.42 -12.85
CA GLN A 110 -8.48 19.85 -12.54
C GLN A 110 -7.52 19.89 -13.73
N ALA A 111 -8.01 19.65 -14.94
CA ALA A 111 -7.20 19.72 -16.16
C ALA A 111 -6.71 21.16 -16.41
N GLU A 112 -7.59 22.16 -16.25
CA GLU A 112 -7.24 23.58 -16.36
C GLU A 112 -6.19 23.99 -15.31
N GLU A 113 -6.33 23.55 -14.06
CA GLU A 113 -5.34 23.79 -13.01
C GLU A 113 -3.98 23.19 -13.35
N LEU A 114 -3.94 21.94 -13.84
CA LEU A 114 -2.72 21.27 -14.26
C LEU A 114 -2.08 21.96 -15.47
N GLU A 115 -2.86 22.43 -16.42
CA GLU A 115 -2.36 23.19 -17.57
C GLU A 115 -1.71 24.50 -17.13
N ILE A 116 -2.34 25.24 -16.21
CA ILE A 116 -1.77 26.45 -15.62
C ILE A 116 -0.45 26.13 -14.91
N GLN A 117 -0.39 25.06 -14.12
CA GLN A 117 0.84 24.64 -13.42
C GLN A 117 1.93 24.26 -14.41
N ASN A 118 1.60 23.51 -15.46
CA ASN A 118 2.55 23.11 -16.50
C ASN A 118 3.13 24.34 -17.21
N ASN A 119 2.28 25.30 -17.61
CA ASN A 119 2.73 26.53 -18.25
C ASN A 119 3.66 27.38 -17.35
N LYS A 120 3.39 27.41 -16.03
CA LYS A 120 4.28 28.05 -15.06
C LYS A 120 5.63 27.33 -14.97
N LEU A 121 5.64 26.01 -14.89
CA LEU A 121 6.87 25.22 -14.85
C LEU A 121 7.68 25.35 -16.13
N LEU A 122 7.05 25.31 -17.31
CA LEU A 122 7.70 25.52 -18.60
C LEU A 122 8.35 26.91 -18.67
N SER A 123 7.67 27.94 -18.16
CA SER A 123 8.22 29.29 -18.09
C SER A 123 9.45 29.36 -17.17
N GLN A 124 9.39 28.74 -15.99
CA GLN A 124 10.53 28.66 -15.07
C GLN A 124 11.71 27.88 -15.67
N ILE A 125 11.46 26.76 -16.34
CA ILE A 125 12.49 25.99 -17.03
C ILE A 125 13.17 26.85 -18.10
N LYS A 126 12.39 27.60 -18.88
CA LYS A 126 12.92 28.50 -19.91
C LYS A 126 13.82 29.58 -19.28
N GLU A 127 13.37 30.24 -18.22
CA GLU A 127 14.17 31.24 -17.50
C GLU A 127 15.48 30.66 -16.93
N LEU A 128 15.43 29.48 -16.31
CA LEU A 128 16.62 28.81 -15.77
C LEU A 128 17.59 28.41 -16.88
N ASN A 129 17.08 27.93 -18.01
CA ASN A 129 17.89 27.56 -19.16
C ASN A 129 18.58 28.80 -19.77
N ASP A 130 17.87 29.92 -19.88
CA ASP A 130 18.44 31.19 -20.35
C ASP A 130 19.51 31.73 -19.38
N LYS A 131 19.27 31.65 -18.06
CA LYS A 131 20.28 31.96 -17.04
C LYS A 131 21.51 31.06 -17.15
N SER A 132 21.33 29.76 -17.34
CA SER A 132 22.43 28.79 -17.51
C SER A 132 23.26 29.08 -18.76
N LYS A 133 22.61 29.43 -19.89
CA LYS A 133 23.30 29.84 -21.12
C LYS A 133 24.12 31.11 -20.93
N ASN A 134 23.61 32.08 -20.17
CA ASN A 134 24.31 33.32 -19.88
C ASN A 134 25.51 33.11 -18.96
N LEU A 135 25.41 32.22 -17.96
CA LEU A 135 26.55 31.80 -17.14
C LEU A 135 27.68 31.17 -17.99
N GLY A 136 27.35 30.31 -18.96
CA GLY A 136 28.34 29.72 -19.87
C GLY A 136 28.99 30.68 -20.87
N LYS A 137 28.43 31.89 -21.04
CA LYS A 137 28.93 32.96 -21.93
C LYS A 137 29.80 34.00 -21.22
N ASN A 138 29.88 33.98 -19.90
CA ASN A 138 30.82 34.82 -19.17
C ASN A 138 32.25 34.39 -19.49
N ALA A 139 32.87 35.06 -20.47
CA ALA A 139 34.22 34.78 -20.97
C ALA A 139 35.33 35.03 -19.93
N PHE A 140 34.98 35.62 -18.77
CA PHE A 140 35.92 35.88 -17.69
C PHE A 140 36.46 34.57 -17.08
N ASP A 141 35.64 33.51 -16.97
CA ASP A 141 36.08 32.21 -16.42
C ASP A 141 36.96 31.39 -17.37
N ARG A 142 36.89 31.62 -18.69
CA ARG A 142 37.64 30.78 -19.64
C ARG A 142 39.13 31.08 -19.67
N LYS A 143 39.53 32.32 -19.37
CA LYS A 143 40.94 32.72 -19.38
C LYS A 143 41.64 32.22 -18.12
N ASP A 144 41.01 32.38 -16.96
CA ASP A 144 41.51 31.88 -15.68
C ASP A 144 41.50 30.34 -15.60
N SER A 145 40.51 29.69 -16.21
CA SER A 145 40.46 28.22 -16.31
C SER A 145 41.58 27.65 -17.18
N LYS A 146 41.97 28.33 -18.27
CA LYS A 146 43.07 27.88 -19.12
C LYS A 146 44.43 28.02 -18.43
N ASP A 147 44.64 29.12 -17.71
CA ASP A 147 45.85 29.37 -16.92
C ASP A 147 45.98 28.41 -15.73
N HIS A 148 44.85 28.04 -15.11
CA HIS A 148 44.82 27.01 -14.08
C HIS A 148 45.07 25.61 -14.63
N ASN A 149 44.47 25.24 -15.77
CA ASN A 149 44.75 23.95 -16.40
C ASN A 149 46.22 23.81 -16.80
N GLU A 150 46.83 24.86 -17.35
CA GLU A 150 48.26 24.83 -17.70
C GLU A 150 49.16 24.72 -16.46
N LYS A 151 48.77 25.35 -15.33
CA LYS A 151 49.45 25.16 -14.03
C LYS A 151 49.29 23.74 -13.49
N VAL A 152 48.10 23.15 -13.61
CA VAL A 152 47.83 21.77 -13.18
C VAL A 152 48.69 20.80 -13.99
N GLU A 153 48.71 20.93 -15.31
CA GLU A 153 49.51 20.06 -16.20
C GLU A 153 51.02 20.17 -15.90
N LYS A 154 51.53 21.38 -15.64
CA LYS A 154 52.92 21.59 -15.18
C LYS A 154 53.21 20.95 -13.82
N LEU A 155 52.24 20.95 -12.91
CA LEU A 155 52.39 20.32 -11.59
C LEU A 155 52.34 18.80 -11.71
N GLU A 156 51.45 18.25 -12.53
CA GLU A 156 51.36 16.82 -12.83
C GLU A 156 52.65 16.28 -13.45
N ALA A 157 53.22 16.99 -14.43
CA ALA A 157 54.51 16.63 -15.02
C ALA A 157 55.64 16.63 -13.98
N LYS A 158 55.70 17.64 -13.10
CA LYS A 158 56.67 17.67 -11.98
C LYS A 158 56.45 16.53 -11.00
N LEU A 159 55.20 16.17 -10.72
CA LEU A 159 54.84 15.08 -9.82
C LEU A 159 55.29 13.73 -10.42
N ALA A 160 55.05 13.50 -11.72
CA ALA A 160 55.53 12.31 -12.43
C ALA A 160 57.06 12.17 -12.39
N ILE A 161 57.81 13.26 -12.58
CA ILE A 161 59.28 13.26 -12.47
C ILE A 161 59.71 12.89 -11.04
N LYS A 162 59.04 13.45 -10.02
CA LYS A 162 59.33 13.12 -8.62
C LYS A 162 59.02 11.67 -8.30
N ILE A 163 57.89 11.12 -8.77
CA ILE A 163 57.54 9.70 -8.61
C ILE A 163 58.63 8.82 -9.21
N ASN A 164 59.05 9.09 -10.44
CA ASN A 164 60.13 8.33 -11.08
C ASN A 164 61.45 8.39 -10.30
N THR A 165 61.75 9.51 -9.67
CA THR A 165 62.94 9.67 -8.82
C THR A 165 62.80 8.87 -7.52
N ILE A 166 61.63 8.91 -6.88
CA ILE A 166 61.31 8.12 -5.69
C ILE A 166 61.46 6.63 -6.02
N THR A 167 60.89 6.14 -7.12
CA THR A 167 61.00 4.74 -7.52
C THR A 167 62.46 4.32 -7.76
N LYS A 168 63.31 5.20 -8.33
CA LYS A 168 64.75 4.93 -8.46
C LYS A 168 65.43 4.81 -7.09
N LEU A 169 65.15 5.73 -6.18
CA LEU A 169 65.69 5.71 -4.82
C LEU A 169 65.19 4.50 -4.02
N GLU A 170 63.92 4.12 -4.15
CA GLU A 170 63.36 2.93 -3.53
C GLU A 170 64.06 1.67 -4.03
N ASN A 171 64.30 1.55 -5.34
CA ASN A 171 65.06 0.44 -5.92
C ASN A 171 66.52 0.41 -5.43
N GLU A 172 67.16 1.57 -5.30
CA GLU A 172 68.52 1.69 -4.76
C GLU A 172 68.56 1.30 -3.28
N ILE A 173 67.61 1.76 -2.46
CA ILE A 173 67.47 1.35 -1.06
C ILE A 173 67.26 -0.15 -0.96
N LEU A 174 66.43 -0.73 -1.84
CA LEU A 174 66.16 -2.16 -1.85
C LEU A 174 67.42 -2.94 -2.27
N HIS A 175 68.21 -2.42 -3.22
CA HIS A 175 69.51 -2.99 -3.58
C HIS A 175 70.51 -2.91 -2.43
N LEU A 176 70.65 -1.74 -1.79
CA LEU A 176 71.52 -1.53 -0.63
C LEU A 176 71.12 -2.43 0.54
N LYS A 177 69.82 -2.60 0.81
CA LYS A 177 69.32 -3.57 1.80
C LYS A 177 69.75 -4.99 1.46
N ARG A 178 69.65 -5.43 0.20
CA ARG A 178 70.15 -6.76 -0.21
C ARG A 178 71.66 -6.89 -0.05
N VAL A 179 72.43 -5.85 -0.37
CA VAL A 179 73.90 -5.84 -0.21
C VAL A 179 74.29 -5.88 1.27
N VAL A 180 73.60 -5.13 2.13
CA VAL A 180 73.80 -5.17 3.59
C VAL A 180 73.40 -6.53 4.15
N GLU A 181 72.28 -7.12 3.73
CA GLU A 181 71.90 -8.48 4.15
C GLU A 181 72.91 -9.53 3.67
N ALA A 182 73.45 -9.40 2.46
CA ALA A 182 74.50 -10.29 1.96
C ALA A 182 75.83 -10.10 2.72
N GLY A 183 76.25 -8.86 2.97
CA GLY A 183 77.43 -8.53 3.77
C GLY A 183 77.28 -8.91 5.25
N CYS A 184 76.07 -8.82 5.81
CA CYS A 184 75.74 -9.35 7.14
C CYS A 184 75.77 -10.86 7.17
N LYS A 185 75.41 -11.58 6.09
CA LYS A 185 75.56 -13.04 6.03
C LYS A 185 77.02 -13.50 5.94
N GLU A 186 77.92 -12.71 5.34
CA GLU A 186 79.37 -12.98 5.38
C GLU A 186 80.02 -12.59 6.71
N ASN A 187 79.56 -11.53 7.37
CA ASN A 187 80.09 -11.08 8.67
C ASN A 187 79.46 -11.80 9.87
N ALA A 188 78.22 -12.31 9.78
CA ALA A 188 77.62 -13.19 10.79
C ALA A 188 78.32 -14.56 10.84
N LYS A 189 78.70 -15.12 9.69
CA LYS A 189 79.47 -16.38 9.64
C LYS A 189 80.92 -16.25 10.16
N LYS A 190 81.51 -15.05 10.19
CA LYS A 190 82.85 -14.82 10.79
C LYS A 190 82.80 -14.37 12.26
N ASN A 191 81.74 -13.71 12.72
CA ASN A 191 81.59 -13.28 14.12
C ASN A 191 80.86 -14.29 15.03
N GLU A 192 80.08 -15.23 14.48
CA GLU A 192 79.49 -16.33 15.27
C GLU A 192 80.50 -17.42 15.64
N ILE A 193 81.62 -17.55 14.91
CA ILE A 193 82.66 -18.56 15.19
C ILE A 193 83.63 -18.09 16.31
N LYS A 194 83.84 -16.78 16.49
CA LYS A 194 84.66 -16.24 17.60
C LYS A 194 83.87 -16.00 18.90
N SER A 195 82.58 -15.66 18.82
CA SER A 195 81.73 -15.39 20.00
C SER A 195 81.24 -16.64 20.74
N ASN A 196 81.18 -17.80 20.06
CA ASN A 196 80.71 -19.06 20.67
C ASN A 196 81.83 -19.90 21.31
N LYS A 197 83.12 -19.61 21.06
CA LYS A 197 84.24 -20.33 21.70
C LYS A 197 84.49 -19.80 23.11
N ASP A 198 84.53 -18.48 23.26
CA ASP A 198 84.76 -17.82 24.57
C ASP A 198 83.56 -17.98 25.52
N LYS A 199 82.33 -18.02 24.99
CA LYS A 199 81.13 -18.29 25.81
C LYS A 199 81.05 -19.75 26.25
N LYS A 200 81.56 -20.71 25.46
CA LYS A 200 81.61 -22.12 25.87
C LYS A 200 82.64 -22.33 26.97
N GLU A 201 83.84 -21.77 26.86
CA GLU A 201 84.87 -21.84 27.91
C GLU A 201 84.40 -21.16 29.21
N GLN A 202 83.76 -20.00 29.14
CA GLN A 202 83.20 -19.34 30.34
C GLN A 202 82.06 -20.15 30.98
N ILE A 203 81.21 -20.80 30.18
CA ILE A 203 80.15 -21.67 30.72
C ILE A 203 80.77 -22.93 31.35
N GLU A 204 81.81 -23.51 30.76
CA GLU A 204 82.52 -24.67 31.31
C GLU A 204 83.23 -24.30 32.64
N GLU A 205 83.87 -23.13 32.71
CA GLU A 205 84.54 -22.64 33.94
C GLU A 205 83.52 -22.31 35.04
N ILE A 206 82.39 -21.69 34.70
CA ILE A 206 81.30 -21.44 35.66
C ILE A 206 80.70 -22.76 36.15
N LYS A 207 80.56 -23.76 35.28
CA LYS A 207 80.06 -25.09 35.64
C LYS A 207 81.00 -25.79 36.61
N GLN A 208 82.31 -25.74 36.36
CA GLN A 208 83.33 -26.34 37.23
C GLN A 208 83.37 -25.65 38.60
N ARG A 209 83.28 -24.31 38.65
CA ARG A 209 83.18 -23.57 39.92
C ARG A 209 81.88 -23.82 40.67
N LEU A 210 80.77 -24.03 39.97
CA LEU A 210 79.50 -24.40 40.61
C LEU A 210 79.55 -25.80 41.20
N GLU A 211 80.20 -26.75 40.52
CA GLU A 211 80.38 -28.11 41.02
C GLU A 211 81.32 -28.16 42.24
N GLU A 212 82.42 -27.40 42.21
CA GLU A 212 83.32 -27.25 43.34
C GLU A 212 82.62 -26.57 44.54
N LYS A 213 81.84 -25.51 44.28
CA LYS A 213 81.02 -24.87 45.32
C LYS A 213 79.89 -25.76 45.82
N ALA A 214 79.32 -26.64 45.01
CA ALA A 214 78.29 -27.58 45.44
C ALA A 214 78.88 -28.65 46.37
N LEU A 215 80.08 -29.15 46.07
CA LEU A 215 80.83 -30.04 46.97
C LEU A 215 81.18 -29.34 48.29
N ASP A 216 81.60 -28.08 48.23
CA ASP A 216 81.88 -27.29 49.44
C ASP A 216 80.61 -26.97 50.22
N LEU A 217 79.48 -26.71 49.57
CA LEU A 217 78.18 -26.54 50.21
C LEU A 217 77.71 -27.83 50.87
N GLN A 218 77.95 -28.99 50.25
CA GLN A 218 77.64 -30.28 50.85
C GLN A 218 78.50 -30.54 52.10
N LYS A 219 79.79 -30.18 52.07
CA LYS A 219 80.64 -30.18 53.27
C LYS A 219 80.15 -29.16 54.31
N PHE A 220 79.73 -27.98 53.89
CA PHE A 220 79.23 -26.93 54.78
C PHE A 220 77.88 -27.29 55.42
N GLU A 221 76.97 -27.94 54.69
CA GLU A 221 75.72 -28.47 55.24
C GLU A 221 75.98 -29.60 56.24
N GLN A 222 77.02 -30.41 56.03
CA GLN A 222 77.47 -31.39 57.00
C GLN A 222 77.96 -30.69 58.28
N VAL A 223 78.77 -29.62 58.15
CA VAL A 223 79.24 -28.80 59.27
C VAL A 223 78.12 -27.99 59.95
N ILE A 224 77.12 -27.51 59.21
CA ILE A 224 75.98 -26.77 59.77
C ILE A 224 75.01 -27.73 60.48
N LYS A 225 74.79 -28.95 59.97
CA LYS A 225 74.08 -30.00 60.73
C LYS A 225 74.81 -30.34 62.02
N GLU A 226 76.14 -30.26 62.04
CA GLU A 226 76.94 -30.43 63.27
C GLU A 226 76.92 -29.20 64.21
N LYS A 227 76.66 -27.98 63.71
CA LYS A 227 76.75 -26.73 64.50
C LYS A 227 75.45 -25.97 64.78
N ALA A 228 74.32 -26.31 64.15
CA ALA A 228 73.01 -25.65 64.34
C ALA A 228 72.30 -25.99 65.67
N VAL A 229 73.08 -26.24 66.73
CA VAL A 229 72.61 -26.44 68.12
C VAL A 229 72.42 -25.10 68.86
N SER A 230 72.60 -23.91 68.26
CA SER A 230 72.57 -22.67 69.06
C SER A 230 72.23 -21.33 68.35
N LYS A 231 70.94 -20.96 68.41
CA LYS A 231 70.31 -19.62 68.64
C LYS A 231 70.09 -18.54 67.54
N PRO A 232 69.05 -17.65 67.66
CA PRO A 232 68.45 -16.83 66.57
C PRO A 232 68.28 -15.29 66.80
N MET A 233 67.71 -14.57 65.79
CA MET A 233 67.03 -13.21 65.72
C MET A 233 67.72 -12.15 64.82
N LYS A 234 67.13 -11.07 64.24
CA LYS A 234 65.81 -10.61 63.71
C LYS A 234 66.03 -9.19 63.08
N GLU A 235 65.29 -8.87 61.99
CA GLU A 235 64.64 -7.57 61.60
C GLU A 235 65.36 -6.27 61.09
N ARG A 236 64.64 -5.58 60.17
CA ARG A 236 64.54 -4.13 59.75
C ARG A 236 65.28 -3.65 58.47
N ASN A 237 64.87 -2.58 57.73
CA ASN A 237 63.61 -2.01 57.18
C ASN A 237 63.91 -0.60 56.57
N ARG A 238 63.18 -0.21 55.48
CA ARG A 238 62.72 1.15 55.02
C ARG A 238 63.68 2.28 54.53
N SER A 239 63.41 2.87 53.35
CA SER A 239 62.52 4.07 53.10
C SER A 239 62.71 4.73 51.70
N LEU A 240 61.65 5.31 51.09
CA LEU A 240 61.69 6.35 50.02
C LEU A 240 60.30 6.99 49.80
N ARG A 241 60.23 8.32 49.52
CA ARG A 241 59.02 9.19 49.51
C ARG A 241 59.11 10.28 48.38
N LYS A 242 57.98 10.53 47.66
CA LYS A 242 57.44 11.75 46.93
C LYS A 242 58.17 12.26 45.64
N SER A 243 57.54 12.82 44.57
CA SER A 243 56.34 13.69 44.37
C SER A 243 55.86 13.92 42.89
N TYR A 244 54.53 14.20 42.68
CA TYR A 244 53.75 15.06 41.70
C TYR A 244 53.88 14.91 40.14
N ALA A 245 52.90 15.10 39.21
CA ALA A 245 51.45 15.44 39.16
C ALA A 245 50.82 15.15 37.73
N GLU A 246 49.47 15.25 37.64
CA GLU A 246 48.58 15.61 36.50
C GLU A 246 47.83 14.60 35.57
N ASN A 247 46.50 14.63 35.74
CA ASN A 247 45.38 14.74 34.78
C ASN A 247 44.55 13.53 34.25
N ASP A 248 43.23 13.77 34.34
CA ASP A 248 42.03 12.95 34.21
C ASP A 248 41.67 12.44 32.81
N ILE A 249 41.09 11.22 32.73
CA ILE A 249 40.13 10.82 31.68
C ILE A 249 39.01 9.95 32.30
N VAL A 250 37.80 10.50 32.33
CA VAL A 250 36.55 9.85 32.73
C VAL A 250 35.89 9.15 31.52
N LYS A 251 35.46 7.90 31.71
CA LYS A 251 34.71 7.07 30.74
C LYS A 251 33.19 7.18 30.99
N VAL A 252 32.41 7.42 29.94
CA VAL A 252 30.93 7.40 29.94
C VAL A 252 30.40 6.21 29.10
N LYS A 253 29.34 5.57 29.60
CA LYS A 253 28.62 4.39 29.08
C LYS A 253 27.63 4.72 27.93
N PRO A 254 27.18 3.74 27.12
CA PRO A 254 26.08 3.92 26.18
C PRO A 254 24.72 3.52 26.80
N HIS A 255 23.63 4.17 26.36
CA HIS A 255 22.25 3.77 26.69
C HIS A 255 21.40 3.65 25.42
N GLU A 256 20.54 2.62 25.42
CA GLU A 256 19.78 2.10 24.29
C GLU A 256 18.55 2.93 23.90
N VAL A 257 18.20 2.79 22.62
CA VAL A 257 17.05 3.36 21.92
C VAL A 257 15.77 2.56 22.22
N LYS A 258 14.69 3.25 22.62
CA LYS A 258 13.32 2.71 22.58
C LYS A 258 12.47 3.52 21.60
N VAL A 259 11.87 2.83 20.64
CA VAL A 259 10.91 3.34 19.65
C VAL A 259 9.49 3.23 20.23
N GLN A 260 8.71 4.31 20.21
CA GLN A 260 7.28 4.29 20.50
C GLN A 260 6.50 4.94 19.33
N LYS A 261 5.50 4.19 18.83
CA LYS A 261 4.56 4.57 17.76
C LYS A 261 3.39 5.39 18.33
N GLY A 262 2.90 6.33 17.50
CA GLY A 262 1.48 6.65 17.39
C GLY A 262 1.02 7.97 18.00
N VAL A 263 1.01 9.04 17.20
CA VAL A 263 0.27 10.28 17.50
C VAL A 263 -0.87 10.42 16.49
N GLY A 264 -2.11 10.21 16.94
CA GLY A 264 -3.31 10.62 16.23
C GLY A 264 -3.60 12.09 16.54
N LYS A 265 -3.46 12.97 15.54
CA LYS A 265 -3.92 14.37 15.61
C LYS A 265 -5.25 14.49 14.88
N VAL A 266 -6.30 14.77 15.65
CA VAL A 266 -7.59 15.29 15.18
C VAL A 266 -7.40 16.78 14.90
N HIS A 267 -7.80 17.26 13.72
CA HIS A 267 -7.89 18.69 13.41
C HIS A 267 -9.31 19.06 12.98
N SER A 268 -9.88 19.92 13.82
CA SER A 268 -10.91 20.93 13.64
C SER A 268 -11.28 21.31 12.20
N ARG A 269 -12.59 21.22 11.89
CA ARG A 269 -13.22 21.92 10.78
C ARG A 269 -13.37 23.40 11.15
N SER A 270 -12.75 24.28 10.36
CA SER A 270 -12.98 25.72 10.40
C SER A 270 -14.22 26.04 9.56
N VAL A 271 -15.18 26.76 10.15
CA VAL A 271 -16.35 27.28 9.45
C VAL A 271 -16.20 28.80 9.42
N SER A 272 -15.80 29.33 8.27
CA SER A 272 -15.79 30.77 8.02
C SER A 272 -16.12 31.01 6.56
N GLU A 273 -17.35 31.46 6.28
CA GLU A 273 -17.64 32.62 5.43
C GLU A 273 -19.15 32.77 5.24
N GLN A 274 -19.73 33.65 6.06
CA GLN A 274 -20.80 34.52 5.61
C GLN A 274 -20.18 35.63 4.75
N MET A 275 -20.81 35.95 3.62
CA MET A 275 -20.97 37.28 3.00
C MET A 275 -21.05 37.12 1.47
N ARG A 276 -22.27 37.14 0.91
CA ARG A 276 -22.49 37.58 -0.48
C ARG A 276 -23.15 38.95 -0.45
N PRO A 277 -22.61 39.96 -1.16
CA PRO A 277 -23.32 41.20 -1.39
C PRO A 277 -24.41 40.98 -2.45
N VAL A 278 -25.62 41.47 -2.16
CA VAL A 278 -26.69 41.60 -3.14
C VAL A 278 -26.43 42.87 -3.95
N SER A 279 -26.02 42.72 -5.20
CA SER A 279 -25.92 43.81 -6.17
C SER A 279 -26.69 43.47 -7.46
N ALA A 280 -27.91 44.00 -7.50
CA ALA A 280 -28.57 44.76 -8.57
C ALA A 280 -28.67 44.28 -10.04
N LEU A 281 -29.86 44.57 -10.61
CA LEU A 281 -30.29 44.74 -12.03
C LEU A 281 -30.64 43.44 -12.79
N LYS A 282 -31.77 43.31 -13.53
CA LYS A 282 -32.52 44.26 -14.36
C LYS A 282 -33.95 43.70 -14.61
N LYS A 283 -35.02 44.48 -14.40
CA LYS A 283 -35.98 44.97 -15.42
C LYS A 283 -36.18 44.09 -16.68
N ARG A 284 -37.41 43.56 -16.86
CA ARG A 284 -38.37 43.83 -17.97
C ARG A 284 -39.28 42.63 -18.24
N SER A 285 -40.57 42.79 -17.95
CA SER A 285 -41.72 42.68 -18.88
C SER A 285 -43.00 42.90 -18.07
#